data_AF-A0A973GAT0-F1
#
_entry.id   AF-A0A973GAT0-F1
#
_cell.length_a   1.000
_cell.length_b   1.000
_cell.length_c   1.000
_cell.angle_alpha   90.00
_cell.angle_beta   90.00
_cell.angle_gamma   90.00
#
_symmetry.space_group_name_H-M   'P 1'
#
loop_
_entity.id
_entity.type
_entity.pdbx_description
1 polymer ?
#
loop_
_entity_poly.entity_id
_entity_poly.type
_entity_poly.pdbx_seq_one_letter_code
_entity_poly.pdbx_strand_id
1 'polypeptide(L)'
;MTTGTSVTAPAAPARWGQPVEATAMLHYLDELGRWRDGRRTELDELDRAALASPDAAAVTGDVTLSMTLWQAVAGRYDELERVWDSGRVGPVELQKLSTLVWGRLDAAGGGASLAVSLPEACRLSDALAGQLRQRLALD
;
A
#
# COMPACT_ATOMS: atom_id res chain seq x y z
N MET A 1 6.80 22.13 15.22
CA MET A 1 5.83 21.58 14.27
C MET A 1 6.53 20.45 13.55
N THR A 2 6.31 19.22 13.98
CA THR A 2 6.87 18.04 13.30
C THR A 2 5.92 17.72 12.17
N THR A 3 6.22 18.20 10.96
CA THR A 3 5.53 17.75 9.75
C THR A 3 5.71 16.24 9.67
N GLY A 4 4.63 15.48 9.87
CA GLY A 4 4.66 14.02 9.76
C GLY A 4 5.13 13.64 8.36
N THR A 5 6.13 12.76 8.27
CA THR A 5 6.71 12.33 6.99
C THR A 5 5.68 11.48 6.24
N SER A 6 4.86 12.09 5.39
CA SER A 6 3.92 11.37 4.54
C SER A 6 4.68 10.56 3.49
N VAL A 7 4.50 9.24 3.47
CA VAL A 7 5.03 8.39 2.38
C VAL A 7 4.10 8.43 1.17
N THR A 8 4.68 8.31 -0.03
CA THR A 8 3.92 8.34 -1.30
C THR A 8 4.10 7.03 -2.04
N ALA A 9 3.01 6.55 -2.64
CA ALA A 9 2.98 5.32 -3.40
C ALA A 9 4.01 5.35 -4.54
N PRO A 10 4.83 4.30 -4.70
CA PRO A 10 5.82 4.23 -5.75
C PRO A 10 5.18 4.12 -7.14
N ALA A 11 5.91 4.57 -8.16
CA ALA A 11 5.52 4.37 -9.54
C ALA A 11 5.61 2.88 -9.92
N ALA A 12 4.63 2.37 -10.68
CA ALA A 12 4.67 0.99 -11.13
C ALA A 12 5.92 0.72 -11.99
N PRO A 13 6.56 -0.46 -11.88
CA PRO A 13 7.85 -0.75 -12.52
C PRO A 13 7.74 -1.00 -14.04
N ALA A 14 6.53 -1.24 -14.54
CA ALA A 14 6.22 -1.39 -15.95
C ALA A 14 4.74 -1.09 -16.19
N ARG A 15 4.35 -0.82 -17.45
CA ARG A 15 2.93 -0.64 -17.83
C ARG A 15 2.18 -1.97 -17.82
N TRP A 16 0.85 -1.91 -17.71
CA TRP A 16 0.01 -3.09 -17.86
C TRP A 16 0.24 -3.76 -19.22
N GLY A 17 0.37 -5.10 -19.21
CA GLY A 17 0.64 -5.90 -20.41
C GLY A 17 2.09 -5.90 -20.88
N GLN A 18 3.00 -5.17 -20.21
CA GLN A 18 4.43 -5.21 -20.50
C GLN A 18 5.17 -6.06 -19.45
N PRO A 19 6.09 -6.95 -19.88
CA PRO A 19 7.02 -7.58 -18.95
C PRO A 19 7.81 -6.51 -18.20
N VAL A 20 8.09 -6.78 -16.93
CA VAL A 20 8.90 -5.89 -16.10
C VAL A 20 10.38 -6.23 -16.27
N GLU A 21 11.23 -5.21 -16.33
CA GLU A 21 12.68 -5.37 -16.31
C GLU A 21 13.18 -5.59 -14.88
N ALA A 22 14.22 -6.41 -14.72
CA ALA A 22 14.74 -6.78 -13.40
C ALA A 22 15.15 -5.56 -12.56
N THR A 23 15.87 -4.60 -13.15
CA THR A 23 16.30 -3.38 -12.45
C THR A 23 15.12 -2.50 -12.03
N ALA A 24 14.10 -2.38 -12.88
CA ALA A 24 12.89 -1.60 -12.55
C ALA A 24 12.11 -2.26 -11.42
N MET A 25 12.03 -3.60 -11.42
CA MET A 25 11.40 -4.36 -10.34
C MET A 25 12.16 -4.21 -9.02
N LEU A 26 13.50 -4.31 -9.02
CA LEU A 26 14.31 -4.12 -7.81
C LEU A 26 14.07 -2.75 -7.18
N HIS A 27 14.08 -1.70 -8.01
CA HIS A 27 13.80 -0.33 -7.54
C HIS A 27 12.40 -0.22 -6.94
N TYR A 28 11.41 -0.77 -7.63
CA TYR A 28 10.03 -0.77 -7.15
C TYR A 28 9.84 -1.53 -5.84
N LEU A 29 10.50 -2.67 -5.65
CA LEU A 29 10.46 -3.42 -4.39
C LEU A 29 11.07 -2.60 -3.24
N ASP A 30 12.23 -1.97 -3.45
CA ASP A 30 12.84 -1.10 -2.44
C ASP A 30 11.92 0.07 -2.05
N GLU A 31 11.35 0.79 -3.03
CA GLU A 31 10.42 1.88 -2.74
C GLU A 31 9.11 1.41 -2.11
N LEU A 32 8.56 0.28 -2.57
CA LEU A 32 7.32 -0.29 -2.03
C LEU A 32 7.52 -0.79 -0.59
N GLY A 33 8.68 -1.36 -0.26
CA GLY A 33 9.04 -1.75 1.09
C GLY A 33 9.10 -0.53 2.02
N ARG A 34 9.78 0.55 1.61
CA ARG A 34 9.80 1.82 2.36
C ARG A 34 8.42 2.42 2.54
N TRP A 35 7.61 2.43 1.48
CA TRP A 35 6.23 2.90 1.55
C TRP A 35 5.40 2.06 2.52
N ARG A 36 5.52 0.72 2.48
CA ARG A 36 4.78 -0.20 3.35
C ARG A 36 5.09 0.07 4.80
N ASP A 37 6.37 0.18 5.14
CA ASP A 37 6.82 0.36 6.51
C ASP A 37 6.45 1.77 7.04
N GLY A 38 6.65 2.81 6.22
CA GLY A 38 6.27 4.17 6.59
C GLY A 38 4.75 4.34 6.72
N ARG A 39 3.95 3.77 5.82
CA ARG A 39 2.49 3.79 5.90
C ARG A 39 1.99 3.03 7.12
N ARG A 40 2.68 1.96 7.54
CA ARG A 40 2.35 1.25 8.78
C ARG A 40 2.49 2.18 9.99
N THR A 41 3.62 2.89 10.09
CA THR A 41 3.85 3.87 11.17
C THR A 41 2.80 4.97 11.15
N GLU A 42 2.47 5.53 9.98
CA GLU A 42 1.44 6.56 9.83
C GLU A 42 0.06 6.05 10.28
N LEU A 43 -0.32 4.83 9.92
CA LEU A 43 -1.60 4.23 10.34
C LEU A 43 -1.66 3.96 11.85
N ASP A 44 -0.55 3.58 12.48
CA ASP A 44 -0.48 3.44 13.94
C ASP A 44 -0.62 4.78 14.67
N GLU A 45 -0.16 5.88 14.07
CA GLU A 45 -0.41 7.23 14.59
C GLU A 45 -1.88 7.65 14.41
N LEU A 46 -2.45 7.39 13.23
CA LEU A 46 -3.85 7.69 12.92
C LEU A 46 -4.81 6.91 13.83
N ASP A 47 -4.55 5.63 14.07
CA ASP A 47 -5.33 4.78 14.96
C ASP A 47 -5.30 5.31 16.40
N ARG A 48 -4.12 5.65 16.92
CA ARG A 48 -3.97 6.24 18.25
C ARG A 48 -4.71 7.57 18.37
N ALA A 49 -4.62 8.43 17.35
CA ALA A 49 -5.32 9.70 17.32
C ALA A 49 -6.85 9.51 17.24
N ALA A 50 -7.32 8.55 16.45
CA ALA A 50 -8.73 8.20 16.35
C ALA A 50 -9.31 7.72 17.69
N LEU A 51 -8.56 6.89 18.44
CA LEU A 51 -8.96 6.43 19.77
C LEU A 51 -9.03 7.56 20.80
N ALA A 52 -8.20 8.60 20.65
CA ALA A 52 -8.22 9.79 21.51
C ALA A 52 -9.26 10.83 21.08
N SER A 53 -9.88 10.67 19.90
CA SER A 53 -10.82 11.63 19.35
C SER A 53 -12.19 11.54 20.05
N PRO A 54 -12.84 12.68 20.36
CA PRO A 54 -14.23 12.69 20.84
C PRO A 54 -15.22 12.10 19.81
N ASP A 55 -14.86 12.10 18.52
CA ASP A 55 -15.67 11.57 17.41
C ASP A 55 -15.17 10.20 16.92
N ALA A 56 -14.56 9.39 17.78
CA ALA A 56 -13.97 8.09 17.43
C ALA A 56 -14.88 7.23 16.53
N ALA A 57 -16.16 7.11 16.88
CA ALA A 57 -17.14 6.33 16.11
C ALA A 57 -17.26 6.75 14.64
N ALA A 58 -17.02 8.03 14.32
CA ALA A 58 -17.11 8.57 12.97
C ALA A 58 -15.84 8.33 12.11
N VAL A 59 -14.72 7.94 12.73
CA VAL A 59 -13.41 7.75 12.06
C VAL A 59 -12.91 6.31 12.13
N THR A 60 -13.37 5.49 13.08
CA THR A 60 -12.95 4.08 13.24
C THR A 60 -13.16 3.26 11.97
N GLY A 61 -14.25 3.49 11.24
CA GLY A 61 -14.53 2.78 9.98
C GLY A 61 -13.48 3.07 8.90
N ASP A 62 -13.12 4.34 8.73
CA ASP A 62 -12.11 4.79 7.77
C ASP A 62 -10.70 4.28 8.16
N VAL A 63 -10.35 4.32 9.45
CA VAL A 63 -9.09 3.75 9.97
C VAL A 63 -9.03 2.24 9.69
N THR A 64 -10.11 1.52 9.98
CA THR A 64 -10.20 0.07 9.73
C THR A 64 -10.03 -0.23 8.25
N LEU A 65 -10.73 0.50 7.37
CA LEU A 65 -10.61 0.35 5.92
C LEU A 65 -9.17 0.61 5.45
N SER A 66 -8.54 1.68 5.94
CA SER A 66 -7.17 2.04 5.59
C SER A 66 -6.17 0.97 6.05
N MET A 67 -6.37 0.41 7.24
CA MET A 67 -5.59 -0.72 7.78
C MET A 67 -5.74 -1.99 6.94
N THR A 68 -6.96 -2.37 6.57
CA THR A 68 -7.22 -3.51 5.69
C THR A 68 -6.53 -3.34 4.34
N LEU A 69 -6.58 -2.14 3.75
CA LEU A 69 -5.94 -1.87 2.47
C LEU A 69 -4.42 -1.99 2.57
N TRP A 70 -3.82 -1.45 3.65
CA TRP A 70 -2.39 -1.63 3.92
C TRP A 70 -2.01 -3.12 4.09
N GLN A 71 -2.79 -3.91 4.82
CA GLN A 71 -2.54 -5.35 4.98
C GLN A 71 -2.57 -6.10 3.65
N ALA A 72 -3.52 -5.77 2.77
CA ALA A 72 -3.59 -6.37 1.44
C ALA A 72 -2.33 -6.05 0.60
N VAL A 73 -1.89 -4.78 0.63
CA VAL A 73 -0.65 -4.37 -0.06
C VAL A 73 0.58 -5.06 0.53
N ALA A 74 0.68 -5.14 1.86
CA ALA A 74 1.78 -5.81 2.54
C ALA A 74 1.84 -7.31 2.17
N GLY A 75 0.70 -7.99 2.13
CA GLY A 75 0.64 -9.40 1.71
C GLY A 75 1.05 -9.60 0.24
N ARG A 76 0.66 -8.69 -0.67
CA ARG A 76 1.11 -8.73 -2.07
C ARG A 76 2.59 -8.41 -2.21
N TYR A 77 3.14 -7.50 -1.39
CA TYR A 77 4.57 -7.25 -1.33
C TYR A 77 5.36 -8.51 -0.95
N ASP A 78 4.92 -9.23 0.09
CA ASP A 78 5.56 -10.47 0.53
C ASP A 78 5.48 -11.59 -0.54
N GLU A 79 4.43 -11.57 -1.39
CA GLU A 79 4.34 -12.44 -2.55
C GLU A 79 5.34 -12.05 -3.65
N LEU A 80 5.47 -10.76 -3.95
CA LEU A 80 6.44 -10.26 -4.92
C LEU A 80 7.88 -10.59 -4.49
N GLU A 81 8.25 -10.36 -3.23
CA GLU A 81 9.56 -10.68 -2.67
C GLU A 81 9.90 -12.18 -2.80
N ARG A 82 8.91 -13.06 -2.57
CA ARG A 82 9.10 -14.51 -2.75
C ARG A 82 9.36 -14.89 -4.21
N VAL A 83 8.68 -14.27 -5.16
CA VAL A 83 8.91 -14.52 -6.59
C VAL A 83 10.22 -13.90 -7.07
N TRP A 84 10.62 -12.77 -6.49
CA TRP A 84 11.87 -12.09 -6.80
C TRP A 84 13.11 -12.92 -6.41
N ASP A 85 13.05 -13.73 -5.36
CA ASP A 85 14.12 -14.64 -4.94
C ASP A 85 15.53 -13.98 -4.92
N SER A 86 15.64 -12.80 -4.31
CA SER A 86 16.89 -11.99 -4.27
C SER A 86 17.47 -11.64 -5.66
N GLY A 87 16.63 -11.54 -6.69
CA GLY A 87 17.02 -11.20 -8.06
C GLY A 87 17.40 -12.39 -8.93
N ARG A 88 17.27 -13.62 -8.45
CA ARG A 88 17.43 -14.84 -9.26
C ARG A 88 16.19 -15.13 -10.10
N VAL A 89 15.79 -14.15 -10.90
CA VAL A 89 14.59 -14.22 -11.74
C VAL A 89 14.95 -14.42 -13.20
N GLY A 90 14.23 -15.33 -13.87
CA GLY A 90 14.22 -15.43 -15.31
C GLY A 90 13.05 -14.68 -15.95
N PRO A 91 12.89 -14.78 -17.28
CA PRO A 91 11.77 -14.15 -17.99
C PRO A 91 10.39 -14.61 -17.49
N VAL A 92 10.28 -15.86 -17.03
CA VAL A 92 9.04 -16.41 -16.48
C VAL A 92 8.68 -15.75 -15.15
N GLU A 93 9.63 -15.59 -14.25
CA GLU A 93 9.45 -14.91 -12.97
C GLU A 93 9.14 -13.43 -13.17
N LEU A 94 9.82 -12.74 -14.09
CA LEU A 94 9.50 -11.35 -14.44
C LEU A 94 8.07 -11.20 -14.98
N GLN A 95 7.60 -12.14 -15.80
CA GLN A 95 6.21 -12.14 -16.25
C GLN A 95 5.22 -12.36 -15.10
N LYS A 96 5.53 -13.28 -14.18
CA LYS A 96 4.71 -13.51 -12.96
C LYS A 96 4.67 -12.25 -12.10
N LEU A 97 5.79 -11.58 -11.89
CA LEU A 97 5.86 -10.34 -11.12
C LEU A 97 5.01 -9.23 -11.76
N SER A 98 5.07 -9.06 -13.08
CA SER A 98 4.18 -8.11 -13.79
C SER A 98 2.70 -8.44 -13.57
N THR A 99 2.33 -9.73 -13.63
CA THR A 99 0.97 -10.19 -13.32
C THR A 99 0.58 -9.90 -11.87
N LEU A 100 1.49 -10.03 -10.91
CA LEU A 100 1.21 -9.74 -9.50
C LEU A 100 1.05 -8.24 -9.21
N VAL A 101 1.81 -7.38 -9.89
CA VAL A 101 1.69 -5.92 -9.76
C VAL A 101 0.33 -5.46 -10.30
N TRP A 102 -0.07 -5.93 -11.48
CA TRP A 102 -1.31 -5.49 -12.13
C TRP A 102 -2.53 -6.34 -11.81
N GLY A 103 -2.32 -7.49 -11.17
CA GLY A 103 -3.36 -8.45 -10.82
C GLY A 103 -4.25 -7.93 -9.71
N ARG A 104 -5.50 -8.41 -9.73
CA ARG A 104 -6.51 -8.06 -8.74
C ARG A 104 -6.00 -8.34 -7.32
N LEU A 105 -6.12 -7.34 -6.47
CA LEU A 105 -5.92 -7.39 -5.04
C LEU A 105 -7.28 -7.25 -4.40
N ASP A 106 -7.64 -8.22 -3.57
CA ASP A 106 -8.89 -8.20 -2.81
C ASP A 106 -8.60 -7.61 -1.43
N ALA A 107 -9.05 -6.37 -1.21
CA ALA A 107 -9.11 -5.78 0.12
C ALA A 107 -10.56 -5.86 0.61
N ALA A 108 -10.82 -6.67 1.63
CA ALA A 108 -12.15 -6.86 2.21
C ALA A 108 -12.23 -6.17 3.58
N GLY A 109 -12.93 -5.04 3.65
CA GLY A 109 -13.12 -4.26 4.88
C GLY A 109 -14.43 -3.48 4.87
N GLY A 110 -15.12 -3.39 6.02
CA GLY A 110 -16.27 -2.50 6.20
C GLY A 110 -17.51 -2.76 5.31
N GLY A 111 -17.64 -3.96 4.72
CA GLY A 111 -18.83 -4.36 3.93
C GLY A 111 -18.66 -4.29 2.40
N ALA A 112 -17.50 -3.84 1.89
CA ALA A 112 -17.19 -3.85 0.45
C ALA A 112 -15.85 -4.57 0.18
N SER A 113 -15.80 -5.35 -0.91
CA SER A 113 -14.54 -5.87 -1.45
C SER A 113 -14.08 -4.95 -2.58
N LEU A 114 -12.89 -4.39 -2.43
CA LEU A 114 -12.25 -3.60 -3.49
C LEU A 114 -11.39 -4.53 -4.34
N ALA A 115 -11.54 -4.35 -5.65
CA ALA A 115 -10.92 -5.14 -6.70
C ALA A 115 -9.94 -4.26 -7.47
N VAL A 116 -8.76 -4.02 -6.92
CA VAL A 116 -7.82 -3.03 -7.47
C VAL A 116 -6.47 -3.67 -7.73
N SER A 117 -5.67 -3.10 -8.62
CA SER A 117 -4.26 -3.49 -8.77
C SER A 117 -3.43 -3.00 -7.57
N LEU A 118 -2.20 -3.51 -7.43
CA LEU A 118 -1.29 -3.10 -6.35
C LEU A 118 -0.98 -1.59 -6.39
N PRO A 119 -0.60 -0.96 -7.53
CA PRO A 119 -0.37 0.48 -7.59
C PRO A 119 -1.61 1.31 -7.25
N GLU A 120 -2.81 0.83 -7.60
CA GLU A 120 -4.06 1.50 -7.25
C GLU A 120 -4.36 1.40 -5.76
N ALA A 121 -4.13 0.23 -5.15
CA ALA A 121 -4.27 0.04 -3.71
C ALA A 121 -3.33 0.97 -2.92
N CYS A 122 -2.08 1.15 -3.36
CA CYS A 122 -1.17 2.10 -2.72
C CYS A 122 -1.69 3.55 -2.82
N ARG A 123 -2.13 3.99 -4.01
CA ARG A 123 -2.68 5.34 -4.18
C ARG A 123 -3.96 5.58 -3.39
N LEU A 124 -4.84 4.58 -3.29
CA LEU A 124 -6.04 4.66 -2.46
C LEU A 124 -5.69 4.75 -0.98
N SER A 125 -4.67 3.99 -0.54
CA SER A 125 -4.17 4.09 0.84
C SER A 125 -3.60 5.48 1.12
N ASP A 126 -2.87 6.09 0.18
CA ASP A 126 -2.36 7.47 0.33
C ASP A 126 -3.51 8.47 0.50
N ALA A 127 -4.55 8.36 -0.32
CA ALA A 127 -5.71 9.23 -0.25
C ALA A 127 -6.48 9.07 1.08
N LEU A 128 -6.69 7.84 1.55
CA LEU A 128 -7.36 7.56 2.81
C LEU A 128 -6.56 8.06 4.02
N ALA A 129 -5.24 7.87 4.02
CA ALA A 129 -4.37 8.39 5.07
C ALA A 129 -4.42 9.92 5.12
N GLY A 130 -4.32 10.60 3.98
CA GLY A 130 -4.45 12.05 3.90
C GLY A 130 -5.81 12.56 4.39
N GLN A 131 -6.91 11.90 4.00
CA GLN A 131 -8.25 12.25 4.49
C GLN A 131 -8.37 12.07 6.00
N LEU A 132 -7.83 10.99 6.57
CA LEU A 132 -7.84 10.74 8.01
C LEU A 132 -7.05 11.80 8.77
N ARG A 133 -5.88 12.19 8.27
CA ARG A 133 -5.05 13.25 8.88
C ARG A 133 -5.77 14.57 8.93
N GLN A 134 -6.44 14.96 7.85
CA GLN A 134 -7.28 16.16 7.81
C GLN A 134 -8.44 16.09 8.81
N ARG A 135 -9.16 14.96 8.86
CA ARG A 135 -10.29 14.77 9.78
C ARG A 135 -9.87 14.79 11.24
N LEU A 136 -8.66 14.33 11.55
CA LEU A 136 -8.08 14.29 12.90
C LEU A 136 -7.26 15.55 13.24
N ALA A 137 -7.21 16.54 12.34
CA ALA A 137 -6.46 17.78 12.48
C ALA A 137 -4.96 17.55 12.82
N LEU A 138 -4.32 16.61 12.12
CA LEU A 138 -2.91 16.24 12.30
C LEU A 138 -1.95 16.94 11.30
N ASP A 139 -2.48 17.80 10.43
CA ASP A 139 -1.76 18.53 9.37
C ASP A 139 -1.53 20.02 9.72
#